data_AF-A0A3A9ENU4-F1
#
_entry.id   AF-A0A3A9ENU4-F1
#
_cell.length_a   1.000
_cell.length_b   1.000
_cell.length_c   1.000
_cell.angle_alpha   90.00
_cell.angle_beta   90.00
_cell.angle_gamma   90.00
#
_symmetry.space_group_name_H-M   'P 1'
#
loop_
_entity.id
_entity.type
_entity.pdbx_description
1 polymer ?
#
loop_
_entity_poly.entity_id
_entity_poly.type
_entity_poly.pdbx_seq_one_letter_code
_entity_poly.pdbx_strand_id
1 'polypeptide(L)'
;MNLDFEYDDNSMICQKYEIICGFRVKLIPQKPDYLPISQEEFVDRTLEAWTQGDKNARVSAVFHGGEREWAALWKDESYSVRGAAACFASEEYQLKLVSDPITQVRDRLAVYGTDRVRLALMERGEDNENVLINIAKYGSASIRRRLVDMAWEQPLVLIKCAPYLPASCVEKLMGHPDTDVRVHAALHGTRDQCSRVLVLPESMDNLAAILMRSCLIDRIHELDEVENAINFGKAITRKNQEMELST
;
A
#
# COMPACT_ATOMS: atom_id res chain seq x y z
N MET A 1 6.24 5.15 -21.47
CA MET A 1 5.42 3.92 -21.54
C MET A 1 4.30 4.21 -22.53
N ASN A 2 4.47 3.81 -23.78
CA ASN A 2 3.47 3.99 -24.82
C ASN A 2 2.37 2.96 -24.57
N LEU A 3 1.16 3.44 -24.32
CA LEU A 3 -0.05 2.62 -24.29
C LEU A 3 -0.61 2.67 -25.71
N ASP A 4 -0.40 1.61 -26.47
CA ASP A 4 -1.02 1.44 -27.77
C ASP A 4 -2.53 1.23 -27.56
N PHE A 5 -3.31 2.23 -27.98
CA PHE A 5 -4.76 2.16 -28.05
C PHE A 5 -5.16 1.67 -29.44
N GLU A 6 -5.33 0.36 -29.60
CA GLU A 6 -6.11 -0.17 -30.71
C GLU A 6 -7.60 -0.07 -30.33
N TYR A 7 -8.34 0.75 -31.09
CA TYR A 7 -9.80 0.85 -30.99
C TYR A 7 -10.38 0.11 -32.19
N ASP A 8 -11.01 -1.03 -31.91
CA ASP A 8 -11.78 -1.81 -32.87
C ASP A 8 -13.22 -1.29 -32.88
N ASP A 9 -13.76 -1.05 -34.07
CA ASP A 9 -15.03 -0.37 -34.34
C ASP A 9 -16.03 -1.35 -34.96
N ASN A 10 -17.00 -1.87 -34.17
CA ASN A 10 -18.40 -2.02 -34.57
C ASN A 10 -19.32 -2.71 -33.51
N SER A 11 -20.35 -1.96 -33.11
CA SER A 11 -21.76 -2.35 -32.85
C SER A 11 -22.17 -3.34 -31.72
N MET A 12 -23.24 -2.94 -31.01
CA MET A 12 -24.12 -3.66 -30.08
C MET A 12 -23.68 -3.80 -28.61
N ILE A 13 -24.33 -2.97 -27.76
CA ILE A 13 -24.19 -2.85 -26.30
C ILE A 13 -22.75 -2.51 -25.91
N CYS A 14 -22.43 -1.22 -25.76
CA CYS A 14 -21.21 -0.80 -25.08
C CYS A 14 -21.21 -1.43 -23.67
N GLN A 15 -20.50 -2.54 -23.51
CA GLN A 15 -20.36 -3.19 -22.23
C GLN A 15 -19.71 -2.17 -21.30
N LYS A 16 -20.42 -1.80 -20.24
CA LYS A 16 -19.95 -0.79 -19.31
C LYS A 16 -18.90 -1.42 -18.39
N TYR A 17 -17.92 -0.60 -18.02
CA TYR A 17 -16.84 -0.98 -17.12
C TYR A 17 -16.76 0.01 -15.97
N GLU A 18 -16.30 -0.47 -14.82
CA GLU A 18 -15.82 0.33 -13.70
C GLU A 18 -14.33 0.06 -13.45
N ILE A 19 -13.67 0.95 -12.70
CA ILE A 19 -12.26 0.78 -12.33
C ILE A 19 -12.16 0.37 -10.86
N ILE A 20 -11.78 -0.87 -10.59
CA ILE A 20 -11.57 -1.39 -9.22
C ILE A 20 -10.11 -1.81 -9.09
N CYS A 21 -9.40 -1.27 -8.09
CA CYS A 21 -7.97 -1.53 -7.85
C CYS A 21 -7.06 -1.29 -9.09
N GLY A 22 -7.51 -0.48 -10.05
CA GLY A 22 -6.81 -0.22 -11.32
C GLY A 22 -7.12 -1.21 -12.46
N PHE A 23 -8.06 -2.14 -12.26
CA PHE A 23 -8.55 -3.06 -13.29
C PHE A 23 -9.83 -2.54 -13.94
N ARG A 24 -9.98 -2.77 -15.26
CA ARG A 24 -11.26 -2.58 -15.96
C ARG A 24 -12.17 -3.77 -15.66
N VAL A 25 -13.22 -3.55 -14.90
CA VAL A 25 -14.18 -4.57 -14.48
C VAL A 25 -15.49 -4.35 -15.22
N LYS A 26 -15.87 -5.29 -16.11
CA LYS A 26 -17.21 -5.36 -16.73
C LYS A 26 -18.28 -5.30 -15.65
N LEU A 27 -19.30 -4.46 -15.84
CA LEU A 27 -20.50 -4.49 -15.00
C LEU A 27 -21.33 -5.73 -15.34
N ILE A 28 -21.92 -6.34 -14.31
CA ILE A 28 -22.89 -7.42 -14.49
C ILE A 28 -24.11 -6.84 -15.24
N PRO A 29 -24.51 -7.43 -16.39
CA PRO A 29 -25.70 -6.98 -17.10
C PRO A 29 -26.97 -7.25 -16.29
N GLN A 30 -28.01 -6.44 -16.53
CA GLN A 30 -29.35 -6.76 -16.03
C GLN A 30 -29.88 -7.98 -16.80
N LYS A 31 -30.54 -8.92 -16.10
CA LYS A 31 -31.14 -10.08 -16.76
C LYS A 31 -32.20 -9.60 -17.75
N PRO A 32 -32.14 -10.01 -19.03
CA PRO A 32 -33.20 -9.74 -19.98
C PRO A 32 -34.54 -10.37 -19.55
N ASP A 33 -35.65 -9.66 -19.79
CA ASP A 33 -37.00 -10.11 -19.38
C ASP A 33 -37.43 -11.43 -20.04
N TYR A 34 -36.92 -11.72 -21.24
CA TYR A 34 -37.27 -12.93 -21.98
C TYR A 34 -36.60 -14.21 -21.45
N LEU A 35 -35.58 -14.10 -20.58
CA LEU A 35 -34.95 -15.27 -20.00
C LEU A 35 -35.78 -15.78 -18.80
N PRO A 36 -36.25 -17.05 -18.83
CA PRO A 36 -37.10 -17.63 -17.79
C PRO A 36 -36.28 -18.13 -16.59
N ILE A 37 -35.36 -17.31 -16.10
CA ILE A 37 -34.52 -17.58 -14.94
C ILE A 37 -34.58 -16.41 -13.96
N SER A 38 -34.18 -16.64 -12.71
CA SER A 38 -34.08 -15.55 -11.73
C SER A 38 -32.90 -14.63 -12.06
N GLN A 39 -32.89 -13.41 -11.51
CA GLN A 39 -31.73 -12.51 -11.62
C GLN A 39 -30.48 -13.16 -11.02
N GLU A 40 -30.62 -13.87 -9.89
CA GLU A 40 -29.53 -14.58 -9.23
C GLU A 40 -28.93 -15.68 -10.12
N GLU A 41 -29.76 -16.54 -10.71
CA GLU A 41 -29.31 -17.58 -11.63
C GLU A 41 -28.63 -17.00 -12.88
N PHE A 42 -29.13 -15.86 -13.38
CA PHE A 42 -28.48 -15.15 -14.47
C PHE A 42 -27.08 -14.64 -14.10
N VAL A 43 -26.92 -14.08 -12.89
CA VAL A 43 -25.62 -13.65 -12.38
C VAL A 43 -24.67 -14.85 -12.27
N ASP A 44 -25.11 -15.95 -11.67
CA ASP A 44 -24.30 -17.15 -11.53
C ASP A 44 -23.81 -17.69 -12.87
N ARG A 45 -24.69 -17.81 -13.86
CA ARG A 45 -24.32 -18.27 -15.21
C ARG A 45 -23.38 -17.28 -15.91
N THR A 46 -23.55 -15.99 -15.66
CA THR A 46 -22.66 -14.96 -16.21
C THR A 46 -21.25 -15.10 -15.62
N LEU A 47 -21.14 -15.33 -14.31
CA LEU A 47 -19.86 -15.54 -13.63
C LEU A 47 -19.16 -16.82 -14.08
N GLU A 48 -19.91 -17.91 -14.26
CA GLU A 48 -19.40 -19.16 -14.81
C GLU A 48 -18.85 -18.95 -16.23
N ALA A 49 -19.61 -18.29 -17.10
CA ALA A 49 -19.17 -17.96 -18.46
C ALA A 49 -17.92 -17.05 -18.46
N TRP A 50 -17.88 -16.05 -17.57
CA TRP A 50 -16.74 -15.16 -17.44
C TRP A 50 -15.47 -15.85 -16.95
N THR A 51 -15.61 -16.84 -16.06
CA THR A 51 -14.48 -17.65 -15.55
C THR A 51 -13.78 -18.43 -16.66
N GLN A 52 -14.50 -18.81 -17.72
CA GLN A 52 -13.97 -19.49 -18.90
C GLN A 52 -13.73 -18.54 -20.09
N GLY A 53 -13.97 -17.24 -19.90
CA GLY A 53 -13.94 -16.24 -20.96
C GLY A 53 -12.55 -15.68 -21.24
N ASP A 54 -12.54 -14.55 -21.96
CA ASP A 54 -11.33 -13.76 -22.19
C ASP A 54 -10.72 -13.23 -20.87
N LYS A 55 -9.47 -12.76 -20.94
CA LYS A 55 -8.74 -12.19 -19.79
C LYS A 55 -9.56 -11.14 -19.01
N ASN A 56 -10.26 -10.24 -19.70
CA ASN A 56 -11.02 -9.17 -19.06
C ASN A 56 -12.29 -9.73 -18.40
N ALA A 57 -12.93 -10.74 -19.00
CA ALA A 57 -14.04 -11.47 -18.40
C ALA A 57 -13.58 -12.19 -17.12
N ARG A 58 -12.43 -12.88 -17.14
CA ARG A 58 -11.89 -13.56 -15.95
C ARG A 58 -11.52 -12.59 -14.84
N VAL A 59 -10.93 -11.43 -15.16
CA VAL A 59 -10.73 -10.33 -14.18
C VAL A 59 -12.07 -9.92 -13.56
N SER A 60 -13.11 -9.73 -14.38
CA SER A 60 -14.45 -9.40 -13.87
C SER A 60 -15.08 -10.49 -13.01
N ALA A 61 -14.88 -11.77 -13.34
CA ALA A 61 -15.34 -12.88 -12.53
C ALA A 61 -14.71 -12.86 -11.14
N VAL A 62 -13.43 -12.47 -11.00
CA VAL A 62 -12.79 -12.33 -9.69
C VAL A 62 -13.45 -11.26 -8.81
N PHE A 63 -13.81 -10.10 -9.39
CA PHE A 63 -14.37 -8.97 -8.64
C PHE A 63 -15.86 -9.11 -8.33
N HIS A 64 -16.62 -9.80 -9.17
CA HIS A 64 -18.06 -9.98 -8.98
C HIS A 64 -18.43 -11.33 -8.37
N GLY A 65 -17.54 -12.32 -8.48
CA GLY A 65 -17.72 -13.66 -7.92
C GLY A 65 -17.21 -13.77 -6.49
N GLY A 66 -17.04 -15.02 -6.06
CA GLY A 66 -16.56 -15.35 -4.73
C GLY A 66 -15.69 -16.59 -4.74
N GLU A 67 -15.82 -17.41 -3.69
CA GLU A 67 -15.01 -18.60 -3.46
C GLU A 67 -14.90 -19.52 -4.68
N ARG A 68 -16.01 -19.73 -5.42
CA ARG A 68 -16.05 -20.56 -6.62
C ARG A 68 -15.14 -20.01 -7.72
N GLU A 69 -15.26 -18.73 -8.04
CA GLU A 69 -14.46 -18.07 -9.08
C GLU A 69 -12.99 -17.95 -8.66
N TRP A 70 -12.73 -17.64 -7.38
CA TRP A 70 -11.36 -17.55 -6.86
C TRP A 70 -10.66 -18.92 -6.89
N ALA A 71 -11.36 -20.00 -6.54
CA ALA A 71 -10.85 -21.37 -6.63
C ALA A 71 -10.41 -21.74 -8.05
N ALA A 72 -11.15 -21.28 -9.06
CA ALA A 72 -10.83 -21.51 -10.46
C ALA A 72 -9.69 -20.61 -10.98
N LEU A 73 -9.59 -19.38 -10.49
CA LEU A 73 -8.78 -18.32 -11.13
C LEU A 73 -7.48 -17.95 -10.39
N TRP A 74 -7.25 -18.40 -9.16
CA TRP A 74 -6.01 -18.02 -8.44
C TRP A 74 -4.72 -18.52 -9.10
N LYS A 75 -4.80 -19.57 -9.92
CA LYS A 75 -3.69 -20.12 -10.73
C LYS A 75 -3.75 -19.75 -12.21
N ASP A 76 -4.56 -18.75 -12.56
CA ASP A 76 -4.75 -18.35 -13.96
C ASP A 76 -3.41 -18.02 -14.64
N GLU A 77 -3.29 -18.38 -15.92
CA GLU A 77 -2.10 -18.09 -16.73
C GLU A 77 -1.76 -16.59 -16.78
N SER A 78 -2.80 -15.74 -16.76
CA SER A 78 -2.68 -14.31 -16.83
C SER A 78 -2.35 -13.73 -15.46
N TYR A 79 -1.18 -13.10 -15.34
CA TYR A 79 -0.83 -12.36 -14.14
C TYR A 79 -1.80 -11.22 -13.84
N SER A 80 -2.56 -10.73 -14.82
CA SER A 80 -3.61 -9.73 -14.60
C SER A 80 -4.78 -10.31 -13.81
N VAL A 81 -5.17 -11.57 -14.10
CA VAL A 81 -6.24 -12.26 -13.36
C VAL A 81 -5.77 -12.62 -11.96
N ARG A 82 -4.55 -13.17 -11.82
CA ARG A 82 -3.95 -13.41 -10.50
C ARG A 82 -3.75 -12.13 -9.69
N GLY A 83 -3.40 -11.03 -10.37
CA GLY A 83 -3.32 -9.69 -9.78
C GLY A 83 -4.67 -9.17 -9.27
N ALA A 84 -5.76 -9.43 -9.99
CA ALA A 84 -7.12 -9.13 -9.51
C ALA A 84 -7.44 -9.95 -8.25
N ALA A 85 -7.09 -11.24 -8.23
CA ALA A 85 -7.29 -12.10 -7.06
C ALA A 85 -6.46 -11.62 -5.85
N ALA A 86 -5.21 -11.19 -6.09
CA ALA A 86 -4.38 -10.57 -5.06
C ALA A 86 -5.02 -9.30 -4.46
N CYS A 87 -5.81 -8.55 -5.24
CA CYS A 87 -6.47 -7.34 -4.75
C CYS A 87 -7.75 -7.61 -3.96
N PHE A 88 -8.52 -8.64 -4.33
CA PHE A 88 -9.93 -8.72 -3.95
C PHE A 88 -10.37 -10.06 -3.36
N ALA A 89 -9.66 -11.15 -3.65
CA ALA A 89 -10.04 -12.47 -3.12
C ALA A 89 -9.83 -12.53 -1.61
N SER A 90 -10.41 -13.54 -0.97
CA SER A 90 -10.22 -13.79 0.46
C SER A 90 -8.75 -13.98 0.82
N GLU A 91 -8.42 -13.77 2.10
CA GLU A 91 -7.07 -13.96 2.65
C GLU A 91 -6.50 -15.35 2.29
N GLU A 92 -7.34 -16.39 2.24
CA GLU A 92 -6.92 -17.73 1.86
C GLU A 92 -6.29 -17.77 0.46
N TYR A 93 -6.90 -17.14 -0.53
CA TYR A 93 -6.36 -17.09 -1.90
C TYR A 93 -5.20 -16.12 -2.03
N GLN A 94 -5.24 -15.00 -1.32
CA GLN A 94 -4.10 -14.08 -1.27
C GLN A 94 -2.85 -14.77 -0.72
N LEU A 95 -3.00 -15.62 0.31
CA LEU A 95 -1.89 -16.42 0.86
C LEU A 95 -1.35 -17.44 -0.14
N LYS A 96 -2.19 -18.03 -1.01
CA LYS A 96 -1.73 -18.91 -2.09
C LYS A 96 -0.87 -18.18 -3.15
N LEU A 97 -1.01 -16.86 -3.26
CA LEU A 97 -0.33 -16.01 -4.24
C LEU A 97 0.97 -15.38 -3.73
N VAL A 98 1.35 -15.54 -2.45
CA VAL A 98 2.56 -14.88 -1.90
C VAL A 98 3.85 -15.26 -2.60
N SER A 99 3.87 -16.45 -3.23
CA SER A 99 5.01 -16.94 -4.02
C SER A 99 4.83 -16.75 -5.52
N ASP A 100 3.90 -15.90 -5.96
CA ASP A 100 3.71 -15.61 -7.39
C ASP A 100 5.03 -15.11 -7.99
N PRO A 101 5.47 -15.66 -9.15
CA PRO A 101 6.72 -15.24 -9.76
C PRO A 101 6.70 -13.77 -10.22
N ILE A 102 5.52 -13.21 -10.45
CA ILE A 102 5.36 -11.85 -10.96
C ILE A 102 5.31 -10.86 -9.78
N THR A 103 6.34 -10.01 -9.69
CA THR A 103 6.45 -8.98 -8.63
C THR A 103 5.20 -8.11 -8.56
N GLN A 104 4.60 -7.75 -9.70
CA GLN A 104 3.39 -6.92 -9.73
C GLN A 104 2.20 -7.59 -9.01
N VAL A 105 2.12 -8.92 -8.96
CA VAL A 105 1.09 -9.62 -8.17
C VAL A 105 1.41 -9.49 -6.68
N ARG A 106 2.68 -9.69 -6.29
CA ARG A 106 3.14 -9.55 -4.90
C ARG A 106 3.02 -8.11 -4.38
N ASP A 107 3.24 -7.12 -5.23
CA ASP A 107 2.96 -5.71 -4.93
C ASP A 107 1.49 -5.49 -4.57
N ARG A 108 0.55 -6.10 -5.32
CA ARG A 108 -0.87 -6.02 -4.98
C ARG A 108 -1.18 -6.69 -3.65
N LEU A 109 -0.55 -7.81 -3.33
CA LEU A 109 -0.67 -8.44 -2.02
C LEU A 109 -0.16 -7.54 -0.89
N ALA A 110 0.95 -6.82 -1.09
CA ALA A 110 1.45 -5.87 -0.10
C ALA A 110 0.48 -4.70 0.15
N VAL A 111 -0.21 -4.24 -0.90
CA VAL A 111 -1.17 -3.13 -0.83
C VAL A 111 -2.51 -3.58 -0.24
N TYR A 112 -3.13 -4.61 -0.80
CA TYR A 112 -4.52 -5.00 -0.52
C TYR A 112 -4.67 -6.20 0.42
N GLY A 113 -3.58 -6.94 0.67
CA GLY A 113 -3.60 -8.07 1.58
C GLY A 113 -3.82 -7.66 3.03
N THR A 114 -4.12 -8.65 3.87
CA THR A 114 -4.11 -8.47 5.32
C THR A 114 -2.68 -8.42 5.86
N ASP A 115 -2.53 -8.09 7.14
CA ASP A 115 -1.23 -8.18 7.80
C ASP A 115 -0.63 -9.60 7.80
N ARG A 116 -1.48 -10.64 7.79
CA ARG A 116 -1.00 -12.02 7.68
C ARG A 116 -0.39 -12.30 6.31
N VAL A 117 -0.99 -11.75 5.24
CA VAL A 117 -0.43 -11.83 3.88
C VAL A 117 0.89 -11.06 3.80
N ARG A 118 0.97 -9.85 4.37
CA ARG A 118 2.22 -9.07 4.42
C ARG A 118 3.31 -9.78 5.20
N LEU A 119 2.96 -10.40 6.33
CA LEU A 119 3.90 -11.20 7.10
C LEU A 119 4.42 -12.38 6.28
N ALA A 120 3.52 -13.11 5.60
CA ALA A 120 3.90 -14.24 4.76
C ALA A 120 4.82 -13.83 3.58
N LEU A 121 4.59 -12.66 2.96
CA LEU A 121 5.52 -12.10 1.96
C LEU A 121 6.92 -11.90 2.55
N MET A 122 7.04 -11.35 3.76
CA MET A 122 8.36 -11.16 4.37
C MET A 122 9.00 -12.48 4.82
N GLU A 123 8.24 -13.39 5.41
CA GLU A 123 8.75 -14.67 5.92
C GLU A 123 9.24 -15.61 4.82
N ARG A 124 8.72 -15.47 3.59
CA ARG A 124 9.27 -16.19 2.41
C ARG A 124 10.58 -15.57 1.87
N GLY A 125 11.07 -14.50 2.46
CA GLY A 125 12.26 -13.79 2.00
C GLY A 125 12.02 -12.87 0.81
N GLU A 126 10.93 -12.10 0.80
CA GLU A 126 10.75 -11.05 -0.21
C GLU A 126 11.93 -10.05 -0.16
N ASP A 127 12.54 -9.84 -1.32
CA ASP A 127 13.69 -8.96 -1.53
C ASP A 127 13.34 -7.76 -2.43
N ASN A 128 12.16 -7.76 -3.05
CA ASN A 128 11.76 -6.66 -3.90
C ASN A 128 11.46 -5.41 -3.07
N GLU A 129 12.27 -4.39 -3.30
CA GLU A 129 12.19 -3.11 -2.59
C GLU A 129 10.80 -2.46 -2.65
N ASN A 130 10.11 -2.48 -3.80
CA ASN A 130 8.78 -1.88 -3.93
C ASN A 130 7.74 -2.64 -3.11
N VAL A 131 7.83 -3.97 -3.06
CA VAL A 131 6.95 -4.80 -2.24
C VAL A 131 7.15 -4.47 -0.76
N LEU A 132 8.41 -4.39 -0.31
CA LEU A 132 8.75 -4.05 1.09
C LEU A 132 8.29 -2.64 1.48
N ILE A 133 8.44 -1.65 0.59
CA ILE A 133 7.93 -0.29 0.81
C ILE A 133 6.41 -0.28 0.93
N ASN A 134 5.71 -1.04 0.07
CA ASN A 134 4.25 -1.17 0.17
C ASN A 134 3.84 -1.86 1.49
N ILE A 135 4.61 -2.85 1.95
CA ILE A 135 4.39 -3.45 3.28
C ILE A 135 4.54 -2.41 4.39
N ALA A 136 5.56 -1.54 4.33
CA ALA A 136 5.72 -0.45 5.29
C ALA A 136 4.54 0.52 5.27
N LYS A 137 4.10 0.91 4.06
CA LYS A 137 3.03 1.88 3.85
C LYS A 137 1.66 1.38 4.33
N TYR A 138 1.32 0.12 4.05
CA TYR A 138 -0.03 -0.42 4.29
C TYR A 138 -0.13 -1.39 5.46
N GLY A 139 0.98 -1.91 5.99
CA GLY A 139 0.96 -2.81 7.15
C GLY A 139 0.68 -2.08 8.46
N SER A 140 0.22 -2.81 9.48
CA SER A 140 0.10 -2.25 10.83
C SER A 140 1.46 -1.93 11.48
N ALA A 141 1.42 -1.26 12.63
CA ALA A 141 2.60 -1.03 13.45
C ALA A 141 3.34 -2.32 13.85
N SER A 142 2.64 -3.46 13.96
CA SER A 142 3.28 -4.75 14.26
C SER A 142 4.09 -5.26 13.07
N ILE A 143 3.51 -5.20 11.87
CA ILE A 143 4.16 -5.58 10.62
C ILE A 143 5.35 -4.68 10.34
N ARG A 144 5.22 -3.36 10.53
CA ARG A 144 6.32 -2.39 10.34
C ARG A 144 7.49 -2.64 11.29
N ARG A 145 7.23 -3.03 12.55
CA ARG A 145 8.29 -3.43 13.50
C ARG A 145 9.05 -4.65 12.99
N ARG A 146 8.32 -5.69 12.55
CA ARG A 146 8.92 -6.91 12.00
C ARG A 146 9.72 -6.62 10.72
N LEU A 147 9.20 -5.77 9.84
CA LEU A 147 9.89 -5.34 8.62
C LEU A 147 11.26 -4.73 8.93
N VAL A 148 11.33 -3.81 9.90
CA VAL A 148 12.60 -3.18 10.30
C VAL A 148 13.61 -4.22 10.80
N ASP A 149 13.15 -5.23 11.54
CA ASP A 149 14.02 -6.30 12.02
C ASP A 149 14.59 -7.14 10.87
N MET A 150 13.77 -7.47 9.87
CA MET A 150 14.19 -8.30 8.73
C MET A 150 15.00 -7.54 7.68
N ALA A 151 14.73 -6.24 7.51
CA ALA A 151 15.43 -5.37 6.58
C ALA A 151 16.62 -4.66 7.23
N TRP A 152 17.06 -5.06 8.42
CA TRP A 152 18.13 -4.38 9.17
C TRP A 152 19.42 -4.22 8.36
N GLU A 153 19.80 -5.26 7.61
CA GLU A 153 20.99 -5.23 6.75
C GLU A 153 20.74 -4.63 5.35
N GLN A 154 19.61 -3.94 5.15
CA GLN A 154 19.21 -3.33 3.88
C GLN A 154 18.97 -1.82 4.02
N PRO A 155 20.03 -0.99 4.12
CA PRO A 155 19.93 0.44 4.40
C PRO A 155 18.97 1.21 3.48
N LEU A 156 19.02 0.94 2.17
CA LEU A 156 18.16 1.60 1.18
C LEU A 156 16.67 1.33 1.41
N VAL A 157 16.32 0.09 1.77
CA VAL A 157 14.94 -0.29 2.11
C VAL A 157 14.49 0.44 3.37
N LEU A 158 15.32 0.46 4.42
CA LEU A 158 15.01 1.16 5.67
C LEU A 158 14.81 2.66 5.45
N ILE A 159 15.68 3.29 4.65
CA ILE A 159 15.57 4.71 4.26
C ILE A 159 14.23 4.99 3.59
N LYS A 160 13.84 4.19 2.59
CA LYS A 160 12.58 4.38 1.87
C LYS A 160 11.34 4.01 2.69
N CYS A 161 11.48 3.14 3.69
CA CYS A 161 10.39 2.77 4.59
C CYS A 161 10.19 3.79 5.72
N ALA A 162 11.22 4.56 6.08
CA ALA A 162 11.22 5.50 7.21
C ALA A 162 9.98 6.40 7.33
N PRO A 163 9.44 7.00 6.23
CA PRO A 163 8.24 7.84 6.31
C PRO A 163 6.99 7.13 6.85
N TYR A 164 6.95 5.81 6.78
CA TYR A 164 5.79 5.00 7.17
C TYR A 164 5.96 4.35 8.54
N LEU A 165 7.14 4.44 9.15
CA LEU A 165 7.44 3.71 10.38
C LEU A 165 6.83 4.38 11.62
N PRO A 166 6.40 3.59 12.63
CA PRO A 166 5.98 4.15 13.90
C PRO A 166 7.18 4.75 14.66
N ALA A 167 6.91 5.67 15.59
CA ALA A 167 7.94 6.37 16.36
C ALA A 167 8.94 5.41 17.07
N SER A 168 8.47 4.25 17.55
CA SER A 168 9.35 3.25 18.16
C SER A 168 10.35 2.63 17.19
N CYS A 169 9.96 2.45 15.93
CA CYS A 169 10.87 2.01 14.87
C CYS A 169 11.85 3.13 14.50
N VAL A 170 11.38 4.38 14.43
CA VAL A 170 12.25 5.53 14.19
C VAL A 170 13.34 5.62 15.25
N GLU A 171 13.00 5.52 16.55
CA GLU A 171 14.00 5.49 17.63
C GLU A 171 14.97 4.32 17.47
N LYS A 172 14.49 3.13 17.09
CA LYS A 172 15.37 1.98 16.81
C LYS A 172 16.36 2.29 15.68
N LEU A 173 15.91 2.92 14.60
CA LEU A 173 16.77 3.30 13.48
C LEU A 173 17.83 4.35 13.86
N MET A 174 17.60 5.15 14.92
CA MET A 174 18.62 6.08 15.42
C MET A 174 19.88 5.37 15.93
N GLY A 175 19.79 4.08 16.29
CA GLY A 175 20.90 3.22 16.68
C GLY A 175 21.54 2.44 15.53
N HIS A 176 21.11 2.66 14.29
CA HIS A 176 21.61 1.91 13.13
C HIS A 176 23.10 2.25 12.82
N PRO A 177 23.95 1.28 12.43
CA PRO A 177 25.35 1.54 12.13
C PRO A 177 25.55 2.47 10.92
N ASP A 178 24.65 2.39 9.94
CA ASP A 178 24.62 3.29 8.78
C ASP A 178 24.12 4.70 9.18
N THR A 179 24.93 5.72 8.91
CA THR A 179 24.60 7.12 9.16
C THR A 179 23.45 7.63 8.30
N ASP A 180 23.29 7.16 7.06
CA ASP A 180 22.21 7.60 6.18
C ASP A 180 20.86 7.11 6.67
N VAL A 181 20.81 5.89 7.21
CA VAL A 181 19.60 5.37 7.87
C VAL A 181 19.23 6.24 9.06
N ARG A 182 20.21 6.63 9.90
CA ARG A 182 19.97 7.52 11.05
C ARG A 182 19.48 8.91 10.63
N VAL A 183 20.08 9.50 9.60
CA VAL A 183 19.68 10.80 9.06
C VAL A 183 18.25 10.77 8.53
N HIS A 184 17.90 9.76 7.72
CA HIS A 184 16.55 9.63 7.18
C HIS A 184 15.51 9.29 8.26
N ALA A 185 15.87 8.46 9.25
CA ALA A 185 14.99 8.20 10.38
C ALA A 185 14.67 9.49 11.15
N ALA A 186 15.68 10.32 11.40
CA ALA A 186 15.51 11.58 12.13
C ALA A 186 14.57 12.56 11.42
N LEU A 187 14.56 12.61 10.08
CA LEU A 187 13.61 13.44 9.32
C LEU A 187 12.15 13.09 9.59
N HIS A 188 11.88 11.85 9.99
CA HIS A 188 10.55 11.37 10.38
C HIS A 188 10.38 11.24 11.90
N GLY A 189 11.34 11.77 12.65
CA GLY A 189 11.40 11.73 14.11
C GLY A 189 11.02 13.05 14.80
N THR A 190 11.49 13.18 16.03
CA THR A 190 11.32 14.36 16.89
C THR A 190 12.42 15.39 16.69
N ARG A 191 12.22 16.60 17.24
CA ARG A 191 13.24 17.67 17.29
C ARG A 191 14.54 17.19 17.95
N ASP A 192 14.42 16.44 19.04
CA ASP A 192 15.57 15.87 19.76
C ASP A 192 16.34 14.88 18.87
N GLN A 193 15.63 13.99 18.16
CA GLN A 193 16.24 13.05 17.23
C GLN A 193 16.95 13.76 16.07
N CYS A 194 16.35 14.82 15.50
CA CYS A 194 17.02 15.67 14.50
C CYS A 194 18.30 16.30 15.07
N SER A 195 18.22 16.88 16.26
CA SER A 195 19.34 17.55 16.92
C SER A 195 20.49 16.59 17.23
N ARG A 196 20.18 15.36 17.70
CA ARG A 196 21.15 14.29 17.96
C ARG A 196 21.95 13.91 16.72
N VAL A 197 21.32 13.91 15.53
CA VAL A 197 22.04 13.62 14.27
C VAL A 197 22.90 14.81 13.84
N LEU A 198 22.43 16.04 14.05
CA LEU A 198 23.20 17.24 13.72
C LEU A 198 24.51 17.34 14.52
N VAL A 199 24.60 16.81 15.74
CA VAL A 199 25.86 16.82 16.50
C VAL A 199 26.84 15.70 16.11
N LEU A 200 26.47 14.78 15.22
CA LEU A 200 27.39 13.74 14.76
C LEU A 200 28.52 14.35 13.89
N PRO A 201 29.77 13.82 14.00
CA PRO A 201 30.90 14.28 13.18
C PRO A 201 30.60 14.19 11.68
N GLU A 202 31.05 15.19 10.93
CA GLU A 202 30.92 15.21 9.47
C GLU A 202 31.74 14.07 8.86
N SER A 203 31.06 13.06 8.32
CA SER A 203 31.71 12.17 7.37
C SER A 203 31.78 12.89 6.03
N MET A 204 32.95 13.44 5.70
CA MET A 204 33.20 14.12 4.42
C MET A 204 33.05 13.19 3.20
N ASP A 205 33.00 11.88 3.43
CA ASP A 205 32.84 10.87 2.38
C ASP A 205 31.38 10.70 1.93
N ASN A 206 30.41 11.35 2.60
CA ASN A 206 28.99 11.19 2.29
C ASN A 206 28.30 12.53 1.99
N LEU A 207 28.36 12.94 0.72
CA LEU A 207 27.72 14.16 0.21
C LEU A 207 26.20 14.18 0.44
N ALA A 208 25.53 13.02 0.41
CA ALA A 208 24.10 12.93 0.68
C ALA A 208 23.80 13.28 2.15
N ALA A 209 24.61 12.80 3.10
CA ALA A 209 24.49 13.19 4.50
C ALA A 209 24.69 14.70 4.71
N ILE A 210 25.61 15.35 3.97
CA ILE A 210 25.83 16.81 4.05
C ILE A 210 24.60 17.57 3.56
N LEU A 211 24.03 17.19 2.40
CA LEU A 211 22.84 17.83 1.85
C LEU A 211 21.61 17.63 2.74
N MET A 212 21.48 16.47 3.39
CA MET A 212 20.32 16.16 4.23
C MET A 212 20.34 16.88 5.59
N ARG A 213 21.47 17.47 6.00
CA ARG A 213 21.53 18.28 7.23
C ARG A 213 20.72 19.55 7.16
N SER A 214 20.66 20.22 6.00
CA SER A 214 19.75 21.37 5.84
C SER A 214 18.29 20.93 5.98
N CYS A 215 17.93 19.76 5.43
CA CYS A 215 16.59 19.21 5.61
C CYS A 215 16.25 18.91 7.07
N LEU A 216 17.23 18.50 7.89
CA LEU A 216 17.03 18.31 9.34
C LEU A 216 16.78 19.64 10.06
N ILE A 217 17.47 20.72 9.67
CA ILE A 217 17.25 22.06 10.23
C ILE A 217 15.86 22.56 9.84
N ASP A 218 15.49 22.44 8.57
CA ASP A 218 14.16 22.82 8.08
C ASP A 218 13.06 22.04 8.81
N ARG A 219 13.29 20.74 9.05
CA ARG A 219 12.37 19.89 9.81
C ARG A 219 12.23 20.34 11.28
N ILE A 220 13.30 20.76 11.92
CA ILE A 220 13.25 21.32 13.29
C ILE A 220 12.38 22.57 13.31
N HIS A 221 12.59 23.49 12.36
CA HIS A 221 11.78 24.71 12.25
C HIS A 221 10.30 24.39 11.99
N GLU A 222 10.00 23.44 11.10
CA GLU A 222 8.63 23.00 10.85
C GLU A 222 7.98 22.47 12.14
N LEU A 223 8.70 21.66 12.93
CA LEU A 223 8.21 21.16 14.21
C LEU A 223 7.98 22.28 15.24
N ASP A 224 8.81 23.33 15.26
CA ASP A 224 8.59 24.55 16.06
C ASP A 224 7.30 25.27 15.66
N GLU A 225 7.06 25.43 14.36
CA GLU A 225 5.84 26.06 13.84
C GLU A 225 4.58 25.26 14.23
N VAL A 226 4.63 23.94 14.10
CA VAL A 226 3.53 23.05 14.52
C VAL A 226 3.27 23.16 16.03
N GLU A 227 4.31 23.11 16.85
CA GLU A 227 4.18 23.25 18.32
C GLU A 227 3.54 24.59 18.70
N ASN A 228 4.00 25.69 18.09
CA ASN A 228 3.47 27.03 18.32
C ASN A 228 1.98 27.13 17.92
N ALA A 229 1.61 26.57 16.77
CA ALA A 229 0.22 26.57 16.29
C ALA A 229 -0.71 25.78 17.23
N ILE A 230 -0.27 24.61 17.72
CA ILE A 230 -1.04 23.79 18.65
C ILE A 230 -1.24 24.52 19.99
N ASN A 231 -0.19 25.13 20.52
CA ASN A 231 -0.25 25.84 21.80
C ASN A 231 -1.12 27.10 21.72
N PHE A 232 -1.06 27.84 20.61
CA PHE A 232 -1.95 28.97 20.36
C PHE A 232 -3.42 28.55 20.29
N GLY A 233 -3.73 27.46 19.57
CA GLY A 233 -5.08 26.91 19.50
C GLY A 233 -5.63 26.51 20.87
N LYS A 234 -4.83 25.82 21.70
CA LYS A 234 -5.21 25.45 23.07
C LYS A 234 -5.50 26.67 23.95
N ALA A 235 -4.72 27.74 23.82
CA ALA A 235 -4.92 28.98 24.56
C ALA A 235 -6.26 29.65 24.20
N ILE A 236 -6.64 29.65 22.92
CA ILE A 236 -7.94 30.16 22.47
C ILE A 236 -9.08 29.30 23.00
N THR A 237 -9.00 27.98 22.87
CA THR A 237 -10.05 27.07 23.36
C THR A 237 -10.27 27.24 24.85
N ARG A 238 -9.20 27.33 25.64
CA ARG A 238 -9.29 27.57 27.09
C ARG A 238 -9.94 28.91 27.42
N LYS A 239 -9.55 29.99 26.73
CA LYS A 239 -10.15 31.32 26.92
C LYS A 239 -11.65 31.33 26.59
N ASN A 240 -12.07 30.62 25.55
CA ASN A 240 -13.49 30.50 25.18
C ASN A 240 -14.29 29.71 26.21
N GLN A 241 -13.76 28.59 26.71
CA GLN A 241 -14.38 27.81 27.78
C GLN A 241 -14.51 28.61 29.09
N GLU A 242 -13.50 29.41 29.44
CA GLU A 242 -13.53 30.28 30.63
C GLU A 242 -14.58 31.41 30.49
N MET A 243 -14.79 31.94 29.27
CA MET A 243 -15.86 32.91 29.00
C MET A 243 -17.26 32.29 29.05
N GLU A 244 -17.45 31.08 28.51
CA GLU A 244 -18.75 30.36 28.55
C GLU A 244 -19.17 29.97 29.97
N LEU A 245 -18.22 29.67 30.86
CA LEU A 245 -18.48 29.35 32.27
C LEU A 245 -18.71 30.58 33.16
N SER A 246 -18.47 31.79 32.63
CA SER A 246 -18.61 33.07 33.34
C SER A 246 -19.93 33.80 33.02
N THR A 247 -20.80 33.18 32.22
CA THR A 247 -22.16 33.64 31.87
C THR A 247 -23.23 32.77 32.51
#